data_AF-A0A8S2ZVE5-F1
#
_entry.id   AF-A0A8S2ZVE5-F1
#
_cell.length_a   1.000
_cell.length_b   1.000
_cell.length_c   1.000
_cell.angle_alpha   90.00
_cell.angle_beta   90.00
_cell.angle_gamma   90.00
#
_symmetry.space_group_name_H-M   'P 1'
#
loop_
_entity.id
_entity.type
_entity.pdbx_description
1 polymer ?
#
loop_
_entity_poly.entity_id
_entity_poly.type
_entity_poly.pdbx_seq_one_letter_code
_entity_poly.pdbx_strand_id
1 'polypeptide(L)' 'NVFAYGKKIYKQTTGGAMGSSLTLTLANIFMAKWQQNIVEEQTKTSEFYGR' A
#
# COMPACT_ATOMS: atom_id res chain seq x y z
N ASN A 1 3.30 -3.74 -14.47
CA ASN A 1 1.85 -4.00 -14.26
C ASN A 1 1.09 -3.72 -15.54
N VAL A 2 1.04 -4.72 -16.41
CA VAL A 2 0.26 -4.69 -17.65
C VAL A 2 -0.71 -5.85 -17.58
N PHE A 3 -1.98 -5.64 -17.90
CA PHE A 3 -3.02 -6.67 -17.88
C PHE A 3 -3.87 -6.59 -19.14
N ALA A 4 -4.42 -7.75 -19.54
CA ALA A 4 -5.30 -7.85 -20.69
C ALA A 4 -6.76 -7.86 -20.24
N TYR A 5 -7.59 -7.04 -20.88
CA TYR A 5 -9.05 -7.02 -20.67
C TYR A 5 -9.74 -6.75 -22.01
N GLY A 6 -10.74 -7.56 -22.37
CA GLY A 6 -11.53 -7.35 -23.59
C GLY A 6 -10.70 -7.23 -24.88
N LYS A 7 -9.70 -8.10 -25.08
CA LYS A 7 -8.74 -8.09 -26.21
C LYS A 7 -7.86 -6.83 -26.32
N LYS A 8 -7.83 -5.99 -25.29
CA LYS A 8 -6.98 -4.80 -25.20
C LYS A 8 -5.98 -4.94 -24.05
N ILE A 9 -4.84 -4.27 -24.18
CA ILE A 9 -3.75 -4.29 -23.21
C ILE A 9 -3.74 -2.95 -22.45
N TYR A 10 -3.75 -3.03 -21.12
CA TYR A 10 -3.80 -1.87 -20.24
C TYR A 10 -2.58 -1.85 -19.33
N LYS A 11 -2.00 -0.66 -19.11
CA LYS A 11 -0.92 -0.45 -18.16
C LYS A 11 -1.48 0.26 -16.93
N GLN A 12 -1.27 -0.31 -15.76
CA GLN A 12 -1.60 0.36 -14.51
C GLN A 12 -0.59 1.47 -14.25
N THR A 13 -1.08 2.71 -14.17
CA THR A 13 -0.28 3.92 -13.97
C THR A 13 -0.08 4.26 -12.50
N THR A 14 -1.00 3.84 -11.62
CA THR A 14 -0.98 4.13 -10.18
C THR A 14 -1.16 2.84 -9.38
N GLY A 15 -0.30 2.63 -8.38
CA GLY A 15 -0.30 1.43 -7.54
C GLY A 15 0.37 0.21 -8.20
N GLY A 16 0.28 -0.94 -7.52
CA GLY A 16 0.82 -2.22 -7.99
C GLY A 16 -0.24 -3.16 -8.57
N ALA A 17 0.16 -4.19 -9.33
CA ALA A 17 -0.77 -5.15 -9.88
C ALA A 17 -1.42 -5.97 -8.76
N MET A 18 -2.74 -5.89 -8.66
CA MET A 18 -3.51 -6.72 -7.72
C MET A 18 -3.31 -8.20 -8.08
N GLY A 19 -2.90 -9.00 -7.10
CA GLY A 19 -2.58 -10.43 -7.28
C GLY A 19 -1.11 -10.73 -7.56
N SER A 20 -0.25 -9.72 -7.73
CA SER A 20 1.20 -9.94 -7.79
C SER A 20 1.76 -10.13 -6.37
N SER A 21 2.45 -11.26 -6.13
CA SER A 21 3.14 -11.54 -4.86
C SER A 21 4.16 -10.45 -4.50
N LEU A 22 4.87 -9.91 -5.49
CA LEU A 22 5.80 -8.79 -5.30
C LEU A 22 5.07 -7.51 -4.87
N THR A 23 3.92 -7.21 -5.48
CA THR A 23 3.12 -6.03 -5.10
C THR A 23 2.62 -6.15 -3.66
N LEU A 24 2.20 -7.35 -3.25
CA LEU A 24 1.75 -7.61 -1.88
C LEU A 24 2.87 -7.39 -0.86
N THR A 25 4.08 -7.90 -1.14
CA THR A 25 5.25 -7.69 -0.28
C THR A 25 5.60 -6.22 -0.17
N LEU A 26 5.62 -5.49 -1.29
CA LEU A 26 5.92 -4.05 -1.30
C LEU A 26 4.85 -3.24 -0.55
N ALA A 27 3.58 -3.59 -0.69
CA ALA A 27 2.50 -2.97 0.05
C ALA A 27 2.66 -3.18 1.57
N ASN A 28 3.01 -4.39 2.00
CA ASN A 28 3.25 -4.67 3.42
C ASN A 28 4.43 -3.88 3.99
N ILE A 29 5.54 -3.76 3.25
CA ILE A 29 6.69 -2.94 3.67
C ILE A 29 6.30 -1.47 3.80
N PHE A 30 5.57 -0.94 2.81
CA PHE A 30 5.10 0.44 2.84
C PHE A 30 4.16 0.69 4.03
N MET A 31 3.19 -0.21 4.25
CA MET A 31 2.24 -0.12 5.36
C MET A 31 2.93 -0.23 6.72
N ALA A 32 3.91 -1.13 6.87
CA ALA A 32 4.66 -1.27 8.12
C ALA A 32 5.41 0.03 8.47
N LYS A 33 6.09 0.64 7.48
CA LYS A 33 6.77 1.92 7.68
C LYS A 33 5.78 3.05 8.00
N TRP A 34 4.64 3.08 7.33
CA TRP A 34 3.60 4.08 7.56
C TRP A 34 2.97 3.95 8.95
N GLN A 35 2.65 2.73 9.37
CA GLN A 35 2.13 2.45 10.71
C GLN A 35 3.13 2.82 11.81
N GLN A 36 4.41 2.53 11.60
CA GLN A 36 5.45 2.90 12.57
C GLN A 36 5.48 4.42 12.79
N ASN A 37 5.45 5.23 11.73
CA ASN A 37 5.42 6.68 11.84
C ASN A 37 4.19 7.17 12.63
N ILE A 38 3.03 6.57 12.39
CA ILE A 38 1.79 6.91 13.12
C ILE A 38 1.91 6.56 14.59
N VAL A 39 2.42 5.37 14.92
CA VAL A 39 2.63 4.95 16.31
C VAL A 39 3.63 5.87 17.00
N GLU A 40 4.69 6.28 16.33
CA GLU A 40 5.67 7.24 16.86
C GLU A 40 5.05 8.61 17.13
N GLU A 41 4.20 9.11 16.23
CA GLU A 41 3.46 10.37 16.44
C GLU A 41 2.46 10.25 17.58
N GLN A 42 1.67 9.17 17.63
CA GLN A 42 0.72 8.89 18.71
C GLN A 42 1.41 8.77 20.08
N THR A 43 2.59 8.15 20.14
CA THR A 43 3.37 8.02 21.38
C THR A 43 3.85 9.39 21.87
N LYS A 44 4.16 10.32 20.96
CA LYS A 44 4.60 11.68 21.30
C LYS A 44 3.44 12.59 21.72
N THR A 45 2.27 12.48 21.10
CA THR A 45 1.12 13.34 21.39
C THR A 45 0.15 12.75 22.42
N SER A 46 0.26 11.45 22.76
CA SER A 46 -0.72 10.71 23.57
C SER A 46 -2.16 10.78 23.03
N GLU A 47 -2.33 11.16 21.76
CA GLU A 47 -3.61 11.21 21.09
C GLU A 47 -3.85 9.89 20.37
N PHE A 48 -4.84 9.15 20.82
CA PHE A 48 -5.32 7.96 20.13
C PHE A 48 -6.14 8.41 18.91
N TYR A 49 -5.54 8.35 17.72
CA TYR A 49 -6.30 8.46 16.46
C TYR A 49 -6.95 7.10 16.15
N GLY A 50 -7.86 6.69 17.03
CA GLY A 50 -8.76 5.56 16.87
C GLY A 50 -10.20 6.07 16.75
N ARG A 51 -11.03 5.33 16.04
CA ARG A 51 -12.46 5.61 15.91
C ARG A 51 -13.20 5.38 17.23
#